data_AF-A0A0F2L378-F1
#
_entry.id   AF-A0A0F2L378-F1
#
_cell.length_a   1.000
_cell.length_b   1.000
_cell.length_c   1.000
_cell.angle_alpha   90.00
_cell.angle_beta   90.00
_cell.angle_gamma   90.00
#
_symmetry.space_group_name_H-M   'P 1'
#
loop_
_entity.id
_entity.type
_entity.pdbx_description
1 polymer ?
#
loop_
_entity_poly.entity_id
_entity_poly.type
_entity_poly.pdbx_seq_one_letter_code
_entity_poly.pdbx_strand_id
1 'polypeptide(L)'
;DSIFYAFSLLFIYYVVFKFETSYGGIDILRLFSSYLYAALFEYPEPFERELSRKAIIKDAKVHLFMLHGEDSVSAVTIPELHAGPIAKVGGGYLISDVVNELSRYVNPVIYMHGIGSHELDPATRVDVRRVARAVAQRVRESLNDDAPSGYDCIGRISVQIQSNGFRVTHIPLCGKSLVIISRLIKSSDDIPLSIYERIKEKVKLDWDNTIFIDAQNYYSDDNTWDENDINELATILNRIAELEPQRLNIKSCVSHVPKHAFGPIQFEIGDNGLVTWGLEINGKKVLLVIFDGNNLRRKVADSIISEFRRYFDIVEVLTTDNHQYTGIARFTRSRGYKIIGDSISHNLIMRNVRRSVKQCLDNMESIRIEYYPVIINGVRLVGDSFNDMVRAAERGVADWMKHFTVLIVLPILTIIILSVLFGIL
;
A
#
# COMPACT_ATOMS: atom_id res chain seq x y z
N ASP A 1 28.29 -47.12 -20.41
CA ASP A 1 27.25 -46.50 -21.25
C ASP A 1 25.86 -46.51 -20.63
N SER A 2 25.24 -47.66 -20.37
CA SER A 2 23.83 -47.73 -19.89
C SER A 2 23.54 -46.98 -18.58
N ILE A 3 24.50 -46.96 -17.64
CA ILE A 3 24.38 -46.23 -16.36
C ILE A 3 24.39 -44.71 -16.59
N PHE A 4 25.24 -44.23 -17.51
CA PHE A 4 25.33 -42.82 -17.87
C PHE A 4 24.05 -42.34 -18.54
N TYR A 5 23.49 -43.13 -19.46
CA TYR A 5 22.21 -42.82 -20.10
C TYR A 5 21.04 -42.84 -19.12
N ALA A 6 20.97 -43.82 -18.22
CA ALA A 6 19.94 -43.88 -17.18
C ALA A 6 20.02 -42.69 -16.22
N PHE A 7 21.21 -42.31 -15.78
CA PHE A 7 21.41 -41.15 -14.91
C PHE A 7 21.06 -39.85 -15.64
N SER A 8 21.52 -39.67 -16.89
CA SER A 8 21.19 -38.48 -17.69
C SER A 8 19.69 -38.35 -17.92
N LEU A 9 19.00 -39.48 -18.16
CA LEU A 9 17.55 -39.49 -18.35
C LEU A 9 16.80 -39.19 -17.05
N LEU A 10 17.25 -39.70 -15.90
CA LEU A 10 16.69 -39.37 -14.59
C LEU A 10 16.95 -37.92 -14.18
N PHE A 11 18.13 -37.39 -14.52
CA PHE A 11 18.50 -36.00 -14.30
C PHE A 11 17.62 -35.07 -15.14
N ILE A 12 17.51 -35.34 -16.45
CA ILE A 12 16.62 -34.60 -17.35
C ILE A 12 15.18 -34.73 -16.86
N TYR A 13 14.73 -35.92 -16.46
CA TYR A 13 13.39 -36.11 -15.92
C TYR A 13 13.14 -35.28 -14.65
N TYR A 14 14.11 -35.24 -13.73
CA TYR A 14 14.02 -34.44 -12.51
C TYR A 14 13.96 -32.94 -12.82
N VAL A 15 14.87 -32.45 -13.67
CA VAL A 15 14.97 -31.03 -14.04
C VAL A 15 13.77 -30.56 -14.86
N VAL A 16 13.34 -31.34 -15.86
CA VAL A 16 12.31 -30.92 -16.80
C VAL A 16 10.90 -31.15 -16.26
N PHE A 17 10.64 -32.29 -15.62
CA PHE A 17 9.26 -32.66 -15.25
C PHE A 17 8.98 -32.50 -13.76
N LYS A 18 9.93 -32.84 -12.88
CA LYS A 18 9.66 -32.79 -11.44
C LYS A 18 9.83 -31.38 -10.88
N PHE A 19 10.82 -30.62 -11.36
CA PHE A 19 11.15 -29.31 -10.82
C PHE A 19 10.01 -28.30 -10.98
N GLU A 20 9.46 -28.10 -12.18
CA GLU A 20 8.35 -27.14 -12.41
C GLU A 20 7.02 -27.58 -11.77
N THR A 21 6.68 -28.87 -11.88
CA THR A 21 5.43 -29.41 -11.31
C THR A 21 5.42 -29.35 -9.77
N SER A 22 6.60 -29.44 -9.13
CA SER A 22 6.71 -29.38 -7.65
C SER A 22 6.36 -28.01 -7.06
N TYR A 23 6.37 -26.96 -7.88
CA TYR A 23 6.07 -25.58 -7.47
C TYR A 23 4.73 -25.09 -8.03
N GLY A 24 3.77 -25.98 -8.22
CA GLY A 24 2.41 -25.61 -8.64
C GLY A 24 2.35 -25.02 -10.06
N GLY A 25 3.25 -25.45 -10.95
CA GLY A 25 3.34 -24.92 -12.31
C GLY A 25 3.93 -23.51 -12.36
N ILE A 26 4.76 -23.15 -11.37
CA ILE A 26 5.59 -21.94 -11.37
C ILE A 26 7.02 -22.35 -11.69
N ASP A 27 7.53 -21.85 -12.81
CA ASP A 27 8.95 -21.94 -13.13
C ASP A 27 9.74 -21.02 -12.19
N ILE A 28 10.19 -21.60 -11.08
CA ILE A 28 10.88 -20.88 -10.01
C ILE A 28 12.26 -20.34 -10.45
N LEU A 29 12.94 -20.98 -11.40
CA LEU A 29 14.22 -20.50 -11.93
C LEU A 29 14.01 -19.27 -12.81
N ARG A 30 12.97 -19.30 -13.64
CA ARG A 30 12.56 -18.13 -14.43
C ARG A 30 12.05 -16.99 -13.56
N LEU A 31 11.27 -17.31 -12.54
CA LEU A 31 10.79 -16.31 -11.58
C LEU A 31 11.95 -15.67 -10.81
N PHE A 32 12.88 -16.48 -10.31
CA PHE A 32 14.05 -16.01 -9.58
C PHE A 32 14.98 -15.20 -10.49
N SER A 33 15.30 -15.71 -11.69
CA SER A 33 16.15 -14.97 -12.64
C SER A 33 15.53 -13.64 -13.06
N SER A 34 14.24 -13.60 -13.36
CA SER A 34 13.54 -12.34 -13.67
C SER A 34 13.52 -11.37 -12.48
N TYR A 35 13.37 -11.89 -11.25
CA TYR A 35 13.50 -11.08 -10.03
C TYR A 35 14.90 -10.48 -9.88
N LEU A 36 15.97 -11.25 -10.17
CA LEU A 36 17.34 -10.74 -10.13
C LEU A 36 17.54 -9.58 -11.12
N TYR A 37 16.91 -9.60 -12.29
CA TYR A 37 16.94 -8.47 -13.22
C TYR A 37 16.34 -7.20 -12.61
N ALA A 38 15.17 -7.32 -11.98
CA ALA A 38 14.53 -6.21 -11.29
C ALA A 38 15.37 -5.71 -10.11
N ALA A 39 15.87 -6.64 -9.28
CA ALA A 39 16.52 -6.34 -8.02
C ALA A 39 17.96 -5.81 -8.16
N LEU A 40 18.71 -6.25 -9.18
CA LEU A 40 20.13 -5.92 -9.35
C LEU A 40 20.38 -4.89 -10.46
N PHE A 41 19.55 -4.87 -11.50
CA PHE A 41 19.77 -4.04 -12.69
C PHE A 41 18.68 -3.00 -12.91
N GLU A 42 17.70 -2.89 -11.99
CA GLU A 42 16.53 -2.02 -12.14
C GLU A 42 15.79 -2.25 -13.48
N TYR A 43 15.81 -3.50 -13.97
CA TYR A 43 15.17 -3.91 -15.21
C TYR A 43 13.98 -4.82 -14.88
N PRO A 44 12.80 -4.24 -14.53
CA PRO A 44 11.66 -4.99 -14.00
C PRO A 44 10.86 -5.75 -15.06
N GLU A 45 11.01 -5.43 -16.34
CA GLU A 45 10.17 -5.94 -17.43
C GLU A 45 10.12 -7.47 -17.52
N PRO A 46 11.23 -8.22 -17.30
CA PRO A 46 11.15 -9.68 -17.22
C PRO A 46 10.24 -10.18 -16.11
N PHE A 47 10.28 -9.54 -14.94
CA PHE A 47 9.48 -9.95 -13.78
C PHE A 47 8.02 -9.51 -13.92
N GLU A 48 7.78 -8.29 -14.42
CA GLU A 48 6.44 -7.81 -14.76
C GLU A 48 5.74 -8.70 -15.80
N ARG A 49 6.49 -9.31 -16.73
CA ARG A 49 5.94 -10.32 -17.65
C ARG A 49 5.48 -11.58 -16.95
N GLU A 50 6.19 -12.05 -15.92
CA GLU A 50 5.77 -13.21 -15.15
C GLU A 50 4.53 -12.90 -14.31
N LEU A 51 4.49 -11.72 -13.65
CA LEU A 51 3.28 -11.25 -12.96
C LEU A 51 2.09 -11.15 -13.92
N SER A 52 2.29 -10.54 -15.09
CA SER A 52 1.23 -10.33 -16.10
C SER A 52 0.62 -11.62 -16.64
N ARG A 53 1.39 -12.71 -16.70
CA ARG A 53 0.91 -14.00 -17.24
C ARG A 53 -0.14 -14.66 -16.37
N LYS A 54 -0.09 -14.40 -15.06
CA LYS A 54 -1.05 -14.92 -14.07
C LYS A 54 -1.97 -13.83 -13.52
N ALA A 55 -1.86 -12.61 -14.06
CA ALA A 55 -2.69 -11.49 -13.67
C ALA A 55 -4.15 -11.71 -14.06
N ILE A 56 -5.04 -11.20 -13.22
CA ILE A 56 -6.46 -11.05 -13.52
C ILE A 56 -6.69 -9.67 -14.13
N ILE A 57 -7.65 -9.58 -15.05
CA ILE A 57 -8.05 -8.29 -15.63
C ILE A 57 -9.31 -7.83 -14.91
N LYS A 58 -9.23 -6.67 -14.25
CA LYS A 58 -10.36 -6.04 -13.55
C LYS A 58 -10.35 -4.54 -13.75
N ASP A 59 -11.50 -3.92 -13.59
CA ASP A 59 -11.59 -2.46 -13.57
C ASP A 59 -11.09 -1.96 -12.20
N ALA A 60 -10.29 -0.89 -12.23
CA ALA A 60 -9.78 -0.25 -11.03
C ALA A 60 -10.56 1.04 -10.77
N LYS A 61 -10.80 1.33 -9.49
CA LYS A 61 -11.41 2.60 -9.06
C LYS A 61 -10.40 3.40 -8.25
N VAL A 62 -10.32 4.70 -8.53
CA VAL A 62 -9.64 5.66 -7.67
C VAL A 62 -10.65 6.69 -7.21
N HIS A 63 -10.79 6.82 -5.89
CA HIS A 63 -11.57 7.90 -5.31
C HIS A 63 -10.74 9.18 -5.35
N LEU A 64 -11.23 10.18 -6.08
CA LEU A 64 -10.61 11.48 -6.18
C LEU A 64 -11.52 12.52 -5.53
N PHE A 65 -10.99 13.26 -4.56
CA PHE A 65 -11.61 14.48 -4.07
C PHE A 65 -10.78 15.68 -4.47
N MET A 66 -11.46 16.73 -4.94
CA MET A 66 -10.86 18.02 -5.22
C MET A 66 -11.28 18.98 -4.11
N LEU A 67 -10.30 19.56 -3.44
CA LEU A 67 -10.50 20.53 -2.36
C LEU A 67 -10.16 21.91 -2.94
N HIS A 68 -11.17 22.72 -3.23
CA HIS A 68 -11.02 24.07 -3.77
C HIS A 68 -11.15 25.09 -2.64
N GLY A 69 -10.03 25.69 -2.26
CA GLY A 69 -9.97 26.90 -1.44
C GLY A 69 -10.09 28.16 -2.28
N GLU A 70 -9.87 29.31 -1.64
CA GLU A 70 -9.83 30.62 -2.30
C GLU A 70 -8.57 30.75 -3.17
N ASP A 71 -7.41 30.41 -2.59
CA ASP A 71 -6.10 30.52 -3.25
C ASP A 71 -5.39 29.17 -3.46
N SER A 72 -6.01 28.07 -3.03
CA SER A 72 -5.39 26.74 -3.06
C SER A 72 -6.30 25.68 -3.66
N VAL A 73 -5.71 24.72 -4.38
CA VAL A 73 -6.39 23.50 -4.82
C VAL A 73 -5.54 22.30 -4.46
N SER A 74 -6.12 21.38 -3.70
CA SER A 74 -5.50 20.11 -3.31
C SER A 74 -6.32 18.93 -3.84
N ALA A 75 -5.65 17.82 -4.12
CA ALA A 75 -6.33 16.57 -4.48
C ALA A 75 -6.11 15.51 -3.40
N VAL A 76 -7.19 14.82 -3.04
CA VAL A 76 -7.16 13.61 -2.20
C VAL A 76 -7.39 12.41 -3.11
N THR A 77 -6.45 11.47 -3.13
CA THR A 77 -6.52 10.26 -3.94
C THR A 77 -6.47 9.02 -3.05
N ILE A 78 -7.46 8.14 -3.21
CA ILE A 78 -7.58 6.87 -2.48
C ILE A 78 -7.85 5.78 -3.51
N PRO A 79 -6.80 5.12 -4.04
CA PRO A 79 -6.97 4.02 -4.97
C PRO A 79 -7.55 2.78 -4.29
N GLU A 80 -8.48 2.09 -4.94
CA GLU A 80 -8.76 0.66 -4.66
C GLU A 80 -7.74 -0.20 -5.42
N LEU A 81 -6.48 0.11 -5.19
CA LEU A 81 -5.29 -0.53 -5.76
C LEU A 81 -4.22 -0.53 -4.68
N HIS A 82 -3.41 -1.58 -4.65
CA HIS A 82 -2.31 -1.72 -3.70
C HIS A 82 -0.97 -1.30 -4.32
N ALA A 83 -0.08 -0.75 -3.50
CA ALA A 83 1.27 -0.40 -3.90
C ALA A 83 2.15 -1.66 -3.83
N GLY A 84 2.34 -2.31 -4.98
CA GLY A 84 2.98 -3.62 -5.03
C GLY A 84 4.26 -3.80 -4.20
N PRO A 85 4.48 -5.01 -3.64
CA PRO A 85 5.42 -5.26 -2.54
C PRO A 85 6.89 -5.16 -2.95
N ILE A 86 7.17 -5.14 -4.25
CA ILE A 86 8.52 -5.13 -4.79
C ILE A 86 8.81 -3.74 -5.34
N ALA A 87 9.81 -3.09 -4.76
CA ALA A 87 10.28 -1.80 -5.23
C ALA A 87 10.58 -1.83 -6.73
N LYS A 88 10.15 -0.79 -7.43
CA LYS A 88 10.43 -0.57 -8.86
C LYS A 88 9.88 -1.66 -9.80
N VAL A 89 8.87 -2.41 -9.38
CA VAL A 89 8.14 -3.38 -10.21
C VAL A 89 6.65 -3.05 -10.16
N GLY A 90 6.01 -2.90 -11.32
CA GLY A 90 4.56 -2.80 -11.39
C GLY A 90 3.97 -1.76 -10.44
N GLY A 91 3.07 -2.22 -9.56
CA GLY A 91 2.42 -1.47 -8.49
C GLY A 91 3.37 -0.76 -7.52
N GLY A 92 4.65 -1.15 -7.43
CA GLY A 92 5.66 -0.43 -6.64
C GLY A 92 5.91 1.01 -7.12
N TYR A 93 5.41 1.38 -8.30
CA TYR A 93 5.39 2.76 -8.81
C TYR A 93 4.08 3.51 -8.56
N LEU A 94 3.03 2.86 -8.02
CA LEU A 94 1.67 3.42 -7.96
C LEU A 94 1.63 4.79 -7.29
N ILE A 95 2.15 4.88 -6.07
CA ILE A 95 2.13 6.12 -5.28
C ILE A 95 2.95 7.20 -5.98
N SER A 96 4.19 6.88 -6.36
CA SER A 96 5.11 7.86 -6.97
C SER A 96 4.60 8.37 -8.33
N ASP A 97 4.14 7.50 -9.22
CA ASP A 97 3.64 7.91 -10.54
C ASP A 97 2.31 8.70 -10.38
N VAL A 98 1.39 8.32 -9.48
CA VAL A 98 0.15 9.08 -9.22
C VAL A 98 0.47 10.46 -8.64
N VAL A 99 1.24 10.53 -7.56
CA VAL A 99 1.59 11.79 -6.90
C VAL A 99 2.33 12.71 -7.87
N ASN A 100 3.31 12.21 -8.61
CA ASN A 100 4.10 13.03 -9.55
C ASN A 100 3.27 13.54 -10.73
N GLU A 101 2.33 12.75 -11.26
CA GLU A 101 1.45 13.20 -12.34
C GLU A 101 0.44 14.25 -11.85
N LEU A 102 -0.12 14.09 -10.64
CA LEU A 102 -1.07 15.06 -10.06
C LEU A 102 -0.38 16.36 -9.62
N SER A 103 0.83 16.27 -9.07
CA SER A 103 1.61 17.42 -8.56
C SER A 103 1.95 18.46 -9.65
N ARG A 104 1.73 18.13 -10.92
CA ARG A 104 1.86 19.08 -12.05
C ARG A 104 0.70 20.07 -12.12
N TYR A 105 -0.42 19.78 -11.47
CA TYR A 105 -1.66 20.55 -11.57
C TYR A 105 -2.13 21.08 -10.22
N VAL A 106 -1.90 20.32 -9.14
CA VAL A 106 -2.33 20.67 -7.78
C VAL A 106 -1.21 20.41 -6.80
N ASN A 107 -1.14 21.18 -5.71
CA ASN A 107 -0.15 20.98 -4.67
C ASN A 107 -0.70 21.48 -3.33
N PRO A 108 -0.75 20.64 -2.28
CA PRO A 108 -0.26 19.25 -2.21
C PRO A 108 -1.24 18.16 -2.68
N VAL A 109 -0.70 16.97 -2.95
CA VAL A 109 -1.47 15.74 -3.23
C VAL A 109 -1.52 14.88 -1.96
N ILE A 110 -2.72 14.62 -1.46
CA ILE A 110 -2.96 13.73 -0.32
C ILE A 110 -3.23 12.33 -0.88
N TYR A 111 -2.28 11.41 -0.70
CA TYR A 111 -2.46 10.00 -1.02
C TYR A 111 -2.80 9.23 0.27
N MET A 112 -3.81 8.38 0.24
CA MET A 112 -4.12 7.46 1.33
C MET A 112 -4.30 6.05 0.80
N HIS A 113 -3.89 5.07 1.60
CA HIS A 113 -3.96 3.67 1.26
C HIS A 113 -5.39 3.12 1.47
N GLY A 114 -5.97 2.59 0.40
CA GLY A 114 -7.32 2.01 0.40
C GLY A 114 -7.34 0.60 1.01
N ILE A 115 -8.40 -0.16 0.69
CA ILE A 115 -8.50 -1.58 1.04
C ILE A 115 -7.82 -2.48 0.01
N GLY A 116 -7.65 -3.74 0.39
CA GLY A 116 -7.02 -4.80 -0.39
C GLY A 116 -5.57 -5.01 0.00
N SER A 117 -5.04 -6.17 -0.33
CA SER A 117 -3.62 -6.49 -0.24
C SER A 117 -3.07 -6.69 -1.66
N HIS A 118 -2.04 -7.52 -1.80
CA HIS A 118 -1.33 -7.76 -3.06
C HIS A 118 -2.18 -8.34 -4.19
N GLU A 119 -3.42 -8.79 -3.92
CA GLU A 119 -4.38 -9.15 -4.95
C GLU A 119 -4.76 -7.96 -5.85
N LEU A 120 -4.60 -6.73 -5.36
CA LEU A 120 -4.90 -5.49 -6.07
C LEU A 120 -3.66 -4.78 -6.65
N ASP A 121 -2.51 -5.44 -6.65
CA ASP A 121 -1.28 -4.87 -7.22
C ASP A 121 -1.39 -4.77 -8.74
N PRO A 122 -1.14 -3.60 -9.35
CA PRO A 122 -0.91 -3.53 -10.79
C PRO A 122 0.30 -4.39 -11.18
N ALA A 123 0.11 -5.33 -12.11
CA ALA A 123 1.17 -6.26 -12.51
C ALA A 123 2.30 -5.58 -13.30
N THR A 124 2.05 -4.42 -13.91
CA THR A 124 3.01 -3.70 -14.75
C THR A 124 3.00 -2.19 -14.49
N ARG A 125 4.14 -1.52 -14.73
CA ARG A 125 4.19 -0.06 -14.67
C ARG A 125 3.34 0.59 -15.76
N VAL A 126 3.10 -0.11 -16.88
CA VAL A 126 2.20 0.37 -17.93
C VAL A 126 0.79 0.58 -17.38
N ASP A 127 0.30 -0.37 -16.57
CA ASP A 127 -1.00 -0.25 -15.91
C ASP A 127 -1.03 0.85 -14.86
N VAL A 128 0.03 0.98 -14.05
CA VAL A 128 0.20 2.12 -13.13
C VAL A 128 0.12 3.47 -13.87
N ARG A 129 0.82 3.61 -14.98
CA ARG A 129 0.81 4.85 -15.78
C ARG A 129 -0.57 5.14 -16.37
N ARG A 130 -1.35 4.12 -16.73
CA ARG A 130 -2.74 4.29 -17.17
C ARG A 130 -3.59 4.86 -16.04
N VAL A 131 -3.43 4.32 -14.83
CA VAL A 131 -4.11 4.83 -13.61
C VAL A 131 -3.72 6.28 -13.35
N ALA A 132 -2.42 6.58 -13.22
CA ALA A 132 -1.94 7.92 -12.92
C ALA A 132 -2.43 8.96 -13.95
N ARG A 133 -2.40 8.63 -15.24
CA ARG A 133 -2.90 9.52 -16.31
C ARG A 133 -4.41 9.74 -16.25
N ALA A 134 -5.19 8.70 -15.96
CA ALA A 134 -6.64 8.82 -15.86
C ALA A 134 -7.04 9.74 -14.69
N VAL A 135 -6.38 9.59 -13.54
CA VAL A 135 -6.62 10.47 -12.37
C VAL A 135 -6.17 11.89 -12.68
N ALA A 136 -4.97 12.07 -13.27
CA ALA A 136 -4.47 13.38 -13.65
C ALA A 136 -5.36 14.09 -14.68
N GLN A 137 -5.91 13.34 -15.63
CA GLN A 137 -6.88 13.86 -16.59
C GLN A 137 -8.12 14.40 -15.86
N ARG A 138 -8.69 13.63 -14.91
CA ARG A 138 -9.85 14.10 -14.14
C ARG A 138 -9.54 15.33 -13.30
N VAL A 139 -8.35 15.41 -12.70
CA VAL A 139 -7.89 16.62 -11.99
C VAL A 139 -7.90 17.83 -12.92
N ARG A 140 -7.37 17.71 -14.15
CA ARG A 140 -7.43 18.81 -15.13
C ARG A 140 -8.86 19.18 -15.52
N GLU A 141 -9.74 18.20 -15.69
CA GLU A 141 -11.15 18.44 -16.02
C GLU A 141 -11.81 19.28 -14.92
N SER A 142 -11.69 18.86 -13.65
CA SER A 142 -12.25 19.59 -12.49
C SER A 142 -11.67 21.02 -12.33
N LEU A 143 -10.39 21.23 -12.64
CA LEU A 143 -9.80 22.58 -12.62
C LEU A 143 -10.39 23.53 -13.67
N ASN A 144 -11.03 23.00 -14.73
CA ASN A 144 -11.69 23.78 -15.77
C ASN A 144 -13.22 23.80 -15.63
N ASP A 145 -13.79 23.03 -14.71
CA ASP A 145 -15.24 22.98 -14.50
C ASP A 145 -15.70 24.26 -13.78
N ASP A 146 -16.80 24.85 -14.28
CA ASP A 146 -17.46 25.94 -13.58
C ASP A 146 -17.97 25.46 -12.21
N ALA A 147 -17.88 26.33 -11.21
CA ALA A 147 -18.39 26.08 -9.87
C ALA A 147 -19.85 25.59 -9.93
N PRO A 148 -20.18 24.37 -9.47
CA PRO A 148 -21.56 23.94 -9.40
C PRO A 148 -22.36 24.90 -8.52
N SER A 149 -23.43 25.49 -9.05
CA SER A 149 -24.31 26.36 -8.27
C SER A 149 -25.12 25.52 -7.28
N GLY A 150 -24.99 25.78 -5.98
CA GLY A 150 -25.88 25.21 -4.95
C GLY A 150 -25.51 23.83 -4.45
N TYR A 151 -24.25 23.60 -4.07
CA TYR A 151 -23.83 22.33 -3.48
C TYR A 151 -24.15 22.27 -1.98
N ASP A 152 -25.17 21.48 -1.61
CA ASP A 152 -25.45 21.15 -0.20
C ASP A 152 -24.52 20.00 0.25
N CYS A 153 -23.43 20.38 0.91
CA CYS A 153 -22.53 19.42 1.54
C CYS A 153 -23.21 18.80 2.78
N ILE A 154 -23.68 17.55 2.64
CA ILE A 154 -24.36 16.80 3.71
C ILE A 154 -23.48 15.61 4.12
N GLY A 155 -23.45 15.27 5.41
CA GLY A 155 -22.85 14.04 5.89
C GLY A 155 -22.97 13.86 7.40
N ARG A 156 -22.53 12.70 7.88
CA ARG A 156 -22.58 12.34 9.31
C ARG A 156 -21.46 13.03 10.08
N ILE A 157 -21.64 13.30 11.37
CA ILE A 157 -20.60 13.95 12.19
C ILE A 157 -19.24 13.22 12.14
N SER A 158 -18.14 13.98 12.25
CA SER A 158 -16.82 13.38 12.43
C SER A 158 -16.69 12.79 13.84
N VAL A 159 -16.23 11.53 13.94
CA VAL A 159 -16.06 10.83 15.21
C VAL A 159 -14.81 9.95 15.16
N GLN A 160 -14.18 9.74 16.32
CA GLN A 160 -13.13 8.75 16.50
C GLN A 160 -13.60 7.80 17.60
N ILE A 161 -13.82 6.54 17.24
CA ILE A 161 -14.27 5.50 18.17
C ILE A 161 -13.10 4.55 18.37
N GLN A 162 -12.73 4.35 19.63
CA GLN A 162 -11.65 3.46 20.02
C GLN A 162 -12.20 2.31 20.86
N SER A 163 -11.76 1.11 20.54
CA SER A 163 -11.95 -0.12 21.31
C SER A 163 -10.59 -0.67 21.74
N ASN A 164 -10.51 -1.95 22.10
CA ASN A 164 -9.25 -2.56 22.51
C ASN A 164 -8.35 -2.81 21.29
N GLY A 165 -8.91 -3.42 20.23
CA GLY A 165 -8.19 -3.78 19.03
C GLY A 165 -8.08 -2.66 17.99
N PHE A 166 -9.02 -1.71 17.98
CA PHE A 166 -9.16 -0.74 16.89
C PHE A 166 -9.33 0.70 17.35
N ARG A 167 -8.88 1.62 16.50
CA ARG A 167 -9.31 3.02 16.49
C ARG A 167 -9.81 3.34 15.09
N VAL A 168 -11.08 3.69 15.00
CA VAL A 168 -11.76 4.01 13.73
C VAL A 168 -12.10 5.48 13.72
N THR A 169 -11.60 6.20 12.72
CA THR A 169 -11.83 7.62 12.52
C THR A 169 -12.75 7.83 11.32
N HIS A 170 -13.94 8.37 11.56
CA HIS A 170 -14.92 8.73 10.54
C HIS A 170 -14.81 10.23 10.21
N ILE A 171 -14.66 10.55 8.92
CA ILE A 171 -14.58 11.92 8.39
C ILE A 171 -15.55 12.05 7.22
N PRO A 172 -16.57 12.91 7.32
CA PRO A 172 -17.49 13.16 6.22
C PRO A 172 -16.90 14.15 5.20
N LEU A 173 -17.07 13.86 3.92
CA LEU A 173 -16.72 14.73 2.79
C LEU A 173 -17.90 14.78 1.82
N CYS A 174 -18.87 15.64 2.14
CA CYS A 174 -20.00 16.00 1.28
C CYS A 174 -20.64 14.83 0.50
N GLY A 175 -21.37 13.98 1.21
CA GLY A 175 -22.03 12.79 0.66
C GLY A 175 -21.15 11.54 0.68
N LYS A 176 -19.84 11.66 0.92
CA LYS A 176 -18.94 10.53 1.17
C LYS A 176 -18.48 10.46 2.62
N SER A 177 -18.17 9.26 3.08
CA SER A 177 -17.68 8.96 4.41
C SER A 177 -16.32 8.29 4.31
N LEU A 178 -15.26 8.96 4.74
CA LEU A 178 -13.96 8.32 4.92
C LEU A 178 -13.96 7.60 6.26
N VAL A 179 -13.59 6.32 6.25
CA VAL A 179 -13.47 5.48 7.46
C VAL A 179 -12.04 4.96 7.53
N ILE A 180 -11.24 5.61 8.36
CA ILE A 180 -9.83 5.27 8.57
C ILE A 180 -9.75 4.26 9.71
N ILE A 181 -9.17 3.09 9.44
CA ILE A 181 -9.09 1.96 10.36
C ILE A 181 -7.64 1.83 10.83
N SER A 182 -7.42 1.97 12.13
CA SER A 182 -6.13 1.71 12.77
C SER A 182 -6.23 0.49 13.67
N ARG A 183 -5.31 -0.47 13.50
CA ARG A 183 -5.16 -1.59 14.42
C ARG A 183 -4.22 -1.20 15.57
N LEU A 184 -4.62 -1.50 16.80
CA LEU A 184 -3.94 -1.06 18.02
C LEU A 184 -3.02 -2.14 18.62
N ILE A 185 -3.40 -3.41 18.47
CA ILE A 185 -2.70 -4.58 19.06
C ILE A 185 -1.94 -5.37 18.00
N LYS A 186 -2.63 -5.73 16.90
CA LYS A 186 -2.09 -6.43 15.74
C LYS A 186 -1.64 -5.44 14.67
N SER A 187 -0.78 -5.87 13.75
CA SER A 187 -0.23 -5.05 12.67
C SER A 187 -1.33 -4.48 11.77
N SER A 188 -1.26 -3.20 11.43
CA SER A 188 -2.03 -2.56 10.36
C SER A 188 -1.22 -2.76 9.08
N ASP A 189 -1.35 -3.94 8.49
CA ASP A 189 -0.60 -4.38 7.30
C ASP A 189 -1.62 -5.03 6.36
N ASP A 190 -2.30 -4.16 5.62
CA ASP A 190 -3.43 -4.38 4.72
C ASP A 190 -4.75 -4.82 5.40
N ILE A 191 -5.85 -4.44 4.75
CA ILE A 191 -7.19 -5.02 4.97
C ILE A 191 -7.53 -5.84 3.71
N PRO A 192 -7.30 -7.17 3.72
CA PRO A 192 -7.57 -8.01 2.56
C PRO A 192 -9.03 -7.93 2.10
N LEU A 193 -9.28 -8.07 0.80
CA LEU A 193 -10.65 -8.01 0.26
C LEU A 193 -11.59 -9.03 0.91
N SER A 194 -11.08 -10.22 1.26
CA SER A 194 -11.87 -11.25 1.95
C SER A 194 -12.35 -10.81 3.34
N ILE A 195 -11.57 -9.99 4.04
CA ILE A 195 -11.96 -9.40 5.33
C ILE A 195 -12.96 -8.28 5.12
N TYR A 196 -12.71 -7.42 4.13
CA TYR A 196 -13.63 -6.35 3.74
C TYR A 196 -15.04 -6.90 3.43
N GLU A 197 -15.16 -7.91 2.57
CA GLU A 197 -16.46 -8.51 2.22
C GLU A 197 -17.17 -9.13 3.44
N ARG A 198 -16.44 -9.80 4.35
CA ARG A 198 -17.01 -10.33 5.59
C ARG A 198 -17.54 -9.24 6.53
N ILE A 199 -16.91 -8.07 6.56
CA ILE A 199 -17.40 -6.92 7.32
C ILE A 199 -18.68 -6.36 6.66
N LYS A 200 -18.73 -6.30 5.32
CA LYS A 200 -19.92 -5.86 4.57
C LYS A 200 -21.15 -6.69 4.86
N GLU A 201 -20.98 -8.00 5.01
CA GLU A 201 -22.07 -8.92 5.38
C GLU A 201 -22.63 -8.65 6.78
N LYS A 202 -21.81 -8.11 7.70
CA LYS A 202 -22.18 -7.90 9.11
C LYS A 202 -22.66 -6.48 9.44
N VAL A 203 -22.39 -5.51 8.57
CA VAL A 203 -22.61 -4.09 8.87
C VAL A 203 -23.50 -3.48 7.79
N LYS A 204 -24.58 -2.82 8.24
CA LYS A 204 -25.48 -2.07 7.37
C LYS A 204 -24.98 -0.62 7.23
N LEU A 205 -23.97 -0.43 6.38
CA LEU A 205 -23.49 0.88 5.96
C LEU A 205 -23.94 1.19 4.54
N ASP A 206 -23.91 2.48 4.20
CA ASP A 206 -23.98 2.94 2.82
C ASP A 206 -22.62 2.70 2.15
N TRP A 207 -22.43 1.48 1.65
CA TRP A 207 -21.17 1.01 1.09
C TRP A 207 -20.76 1.72 -0.20
N ASP A 208 -21.71 2.34 -0.93
CA ASP A 208 -21.40 3.10 -2.15
C ASP A 208 -20.83 4.50 -1.84
N ASN A 209 -21.11 4.99 -0.63
CA ASN A 209 -20.65 6.28 -0.13
C ASN A 209 -19.60 6.19 0.97
N THR A 210 -19.27 4.98 1.44
CA THR A 210 -18.25 4.76 2.46
C THR A 210 -16.95 4.27 1.84
N ILE A 211 -15.85 4.97 2.12
CA ILE A 211 -14.51 4.67 1.61
C ILE A 211 -13.65 4.23 2.79
N PHE A 212 -13.21 2.98 2.76
CA PHE A 212 -12.32 2.44 3.78
C PHE A 212 -10.87 2.80 3.46
N ILE A 213 -10.14 3.19 4.50
CA ILE A 213 -8.73 3.54 4.45
C ILE A 213 -8.06 2.70 5.52
N ASP A 214 -7.09 1.86 5.15
CA ASP A 214 -6.20 1.26 6.13
C ASP A 214 -5.14 2.29 6.51
N ALA A 215 -5.07 2.59 7.81
CA ALA A 215 -4.14 3.59 8.31
C ALA A 215 -2.68 3.18 8.12
N GLN A 216 -2.39 1.88 8.01
CA GLN A 216 -1.04 1.36 7.84
C GLN A 216 -0.08 1.99 8.86
N ASN A 217 -0.54 2.08 10.12
CA ASN A 217 0.05 2.96 11.13
C ASN A 217 0.75 2.26 12.28
N TYR A 218 0.94 0.95 12.16
CA TYR A 218 1.57 0.13 13.17
C TYR A 218 2.01 -1.21 12.61
N TYR A 219 3.30 -1.48 12.76
CA TYR A 219 3.85 -2.77 12.43
C TYR A 219 4.00 -3.67 13.68
N SER A 220 3.54 -4.92 13.57
CA SER A 220 3.93 -6.04 14.42
C SER A 220 4.07 -7.33 13.59
N ASP A 221 4.62 -8.39 14.19
CA ASP A 221 4.75 -9.69 13.50
C ASP A 221 3.39 -10.43 13.35
N ASP A 222 2.34 -9.98 14.06
CA ASP A 222 0.99 -10.54 13.95
C ASP A 222 0.11 -9.66 13.06
N ASN A 223 -0.06 -10.06 11.81
CA ASN A 223 -0.95 -9.44 10.83
C ASN A 223 -2.27 -10.22 10.64
N THR A 224 -2.54 -11.22 11.47
CA THR A 224 -3.69 -12.11 11.28
C THR A 224 -5.03 -11.41 11.52
N TRP A 225 -6.09 -11.89 10.88
CA TRP A 225 -7.46 -11.48 11.13
C TRP A 225 -8.28 -12.65 11.65
N ASP A 226 -8.93 -12.48 12.79
CA ASP A 226 -9.85 -13.48 13.37
C ASP A 226 -11.30 -12.96 13.45
N GLU A 227 -12.23 -13.80 13.92
CA GLU A 227 -13.63 -13.37 14.06
C GLU A 227 -13.82 -12.30 15.15
N ASN A 228 -13.01 -12.27 16.18
CA ASN A 228 -13.12 -11.22 17.20
C ASN A 228 -12.76 -9.87 16.60
N ASP A 229 -11.70 -9.82 15.79
CA ASP A 229 -11.31 -8.62 15.05
C ASP A 229 -12.47 -8.09 14.19
N ILE A 230 -13.12 -8.98 13.43
CA ILE A 230 -14.23 -8.64 12.53
C ILE A 230 -15.45 -8.15 13.32
N ASN A 231 -15.83 -8.85 14.40
CA ASN A 231 -16.99 -8.47 15.21
C ASN A 231 -16.75 -7.15 15.96
N GLU A 232 -15.55 -6.92 16.47
CA GLU A 232 -15.17 -5.68 17.14
C GLU A 232 -15.25 -4.49 16.17
N LEU A 233 -14.66 -4.63 14.98
CA LEU A 233 -14.72 -3.61 13.93
C LEU A 233 -16.16 -3.39 13.45
N ALA A 234 -16.93 -4.45 13.22
CA ALA A 234 -18.34 -4.36 12.83
C ALA A 234 -19.18 -3.59 13.86
N THR A 235 -18.93 -3.82 15.16
CA THR A 235 -19.59 -3.08 16.25
C THR A 235 -19.32 -1.59 16.16
N ILE A 236 -18.07 -1.19 15.92
CA ILE A 236 -17.72 0.24 15.76
C ILE A 236 -18.39 0.85 14.54
N LEU A 237 -18.39 0.13 13.42
CA LEU A 237 -18.95 0.60 12.16
C LEU A 237 -20.47 0.77 12.21
N ASN A 238 -21.19 -0.13 12.90
CA ASN A 238 -22.63 0.03 13.13
C ASN A 238 -22.94 1.33 13.91
N ARG A 239 -22.11 1.71 14.90
CA ARG A 239 -22.26 3.00 15.61
C ARG A 239 -22.04 4.20 14.70
N ILE A 240 -21.18 4.07 13.67
CA ILE A 240 -21.00 5.11 12.65
C ILE A 240 -22.23 5.18 11.73
N ALA A 241 -22.81 4.04 11.37
CA ALA A 241 -24.01 3.95 10.54
C ALA A 241 -25.23 4.64 11.18
N GLU A 242 -25.34 4.54 12.51
CA GLU A 242 -26.40 5.16 13.33
C GLU A 242 -26.28 6.68 13.47
N LEU A 243 -25.19 7.31 13.01
CA LEU A 243 -25.05 8.76 13.06
C LEU A 243 -26.00 9.41 12.06
N GLU A 244 -26.65 10.48 12.51
CA GLU A 244 -27.57 11.26 11.67
C GLU A 244 -26.79 12.18 10.70
N PRO A 245 -27.23 12.29 9.43
CA PRO A 245 -26.67 13.22 8.48
C PRO A 245 -27.08 14.66 8.82
N GLN A 246 -26.18 15.60 8.58
CA GLN A 246 -26.42 17.03 8.75
C GLN A 246 -25.67 17.83 7.68
N ARG A 247 -26.04 19.10 7.52
CA ARG A 247 -25.26 20.04 6.71
C ARG A 247 -23.88 20.25 7.31
N LEU A 248 -22.85 20.26 6.46
CA LEU A 248 -21.46 20.40 6.85
C LEU A 248 -20.92 21.74 6.37
N ASN A 249 -20.31 22.47 7.30
CA ASN A 249 -19.41 23.58 7.01
C ASN A 249 -17.99 23.06 7.22
N ILE A 250 -17.23 22.99 6.14
CA ILE A 250 -15.89 22.40 6.14
C ILE A 250 -14.88 23.48 5.80
N LYS A 251 -13.92 23.66 6.72
CA LYS A 251 -12.66 24.31 6.41
C LYS A 251 -11.56 23.25 6.33
N SER A 252 -10.55 23.54 5.53
CA SER A 252 -9.41 22.66 5.34
C SER A 252 -8.13 23.45 5.27
N CYS A 253 -7.04 22.80 5.66
CA CYS A 253 -5.69 23.22 5.34
C CYS A 253 -4.89 22.00 4.93
N VAL A 254 -3.90 22.19 4.06
CA VAL A 254 -2.95 21.12 3.73
C VAL A 254 -1.54 21.68 3.71
N SER A 255 -0.61 20.95 4.33
CA SER A 255 0.82 21.27 4.34
C SER A 255 1.62 20.06 3.88
N HIS A 256 2.70 20.30 3.15
CA HIS A 256 3.61 19.26 2.68
C HIS A 256 5.05 19.55 3.11
N VAL A 257 5.69 18.53 3.67
CA VAL A 257 7.10 18.52 4.04
C VAL A 257 7.82 17.50 3.16
N PRO A 258 8.72 17.93 2.27
CA PRO A 258 9.39 17.03 1.34
C PRO A 258 10.36 16.09 2.07
N LYS A 259 10.62 14.92 1.49
CA LYS A 259 11.45 13.87 2.11
C LYS A 259 12.78 14.37 2.68
N HIS A 260 13.49 15.22 1.94
CA HIS A 260 14.83 15.70 2.31
C HIS A 260 14.87 16.48 3.64
N ALA A 261 13.73 16.97 4.12
CA ALA A 261 13.60 17.61 5.43
C ALA A 261 13.87 16.65 6.61
N PHE A 262 13.80 15.33 6.40
CA PHE A 262 14.07 14.32 7.43
C PHE A 262 15.52 13.78 7.40
N GLY A 263 16.43 14.41 6.63
CA GLY A 263 17.84 14.00 6.51
C GLY A 263 18.28 13.50 5.11
N PRO A 264 19.59 13.26 4.92
CA PRO A 264 20.16 12.99 3.59
C PRO A 264 20.06 11.52 3.12
N ILE A 265 19.93 10.55 4.03
CA ILE A 265 19.86 9.12 3.72
C ILE A 265 18.61 8.56 4.37
N GLN A 266 17.59 8.23 3.55
CA GLN A 266 16.26 7.90 4.03
C GLN A 266 15.70 6.74 3.22
N PHE A 267 15.48 5.62 3.90
CA PHE A 267 14.80 4.45 3.35
C PHE A 267 13.46 4.21 4.05
N GLU A 268 12.99 5.20 4.84
CA GLU A 268 11.77 5.14 5.65
C GLU A 268 10.66 6.06 5.14
N ILE A 269 11.04 7.12 4.40
CA ILE A 269 10.10 8.12 3.86
C ILE A 269 10.29 8.17 2.34
N GLY A 270 9.22 7.92 1.60
CA GLY A 270 9.12 7.98 0.14
C GLY A 270 9.13 9.41 -0.40
N ASP A 271 8.99 9.54 -1.71
CA ASP A 271 9.15 10.80 -2.43
C ASP A 271 8.06 11.86 -2.11
N ASN A 272 6.88 11.43 -1.67
CA ASN A 272 5.78 12.32 -1.26
C ASN A 272 5.94 12.85 0.18
N GLY A 273 7.01 12.46 0.90
CA GLY A 273 7.39 13.08 2.16
C GLY A 273 6.36 12.91 3.28
N LEU A 274 5.98 14.03 3.92
CA LEU A 274 4.93 14.10 4.93
C LEU A 274 3.86 15.09 4.47
N VAL A 275 2.61 14.68 4.47
CA VAL A 275 1.45 15.55 4.27
C VAL A 275 0.69 15.69 5.58
N THR A 276 0.30 16.90 5.91
CA THR A 276 -0.59 17.21 7.03
C THR A 276 -1.88 17.77 6.49
N TRP A 277 -2.99 17.14 6.81
CA TRP A 277 -4.32 17.56 6.39
C TRP A 277 -5.15 17.88 7.63
N GLY A 278 -5.44 19.16 7.82
CA GLY A 278 -6.30 19.64 8.89
C GLY A 278 -7.69 19.95 8.35
N LEU A 279 -8.72 19.60 9.11
CA LEU A 279 -10.11 19.90 8.80
C LEU A 279 -10.78 20.54 10.02
N GLU A 280 -11.69 21.47 9.78
CA GLU A 280 -12.65 21.95 10.78
C GLU A 280 -14.05 21.71 10.22
N ILE A 281 -14.77 20.75 10.80
CA ILE A 281 -16.09 20.31 10.33
C ILE A 281 -17.11 20.68 11.40
N ASN A 282 -17.96 21.68 11.13
CA ASN A 282 -18.93 22.20 12.10
C ASN A 282 -18.28 22.54 13.47
N GLY A 283 -17.07 23.14 13.44
CA GLY A 283 -16.30 23.53 14.61
C GLY A 283 -15.42 22.42 15.22
N LYS A 284 -15.59 21.16 14.80
CA LYS A 284 -14.78 20.03 15.25
C LYS A 284 -13.48 19.92 14.44
N LYS A 285 -12.34 19.98 15.12
CA LYS A 285 -11.01 19.98 14.51
C LYS A 285 -10.46 18.58 14.37
N VAL A 286 -10.10 18.22 13.15
CA VAL A 286 -9.52 16.92 12.79
C VAL A 286 -8.11 17.16 12.23
N LEU A 287 -7.15 16.36 12.66
CA LEU A 287 -5.79 16.36 12.16
C LEU A 287 -5.44 14.98 11.62
N LEU A 288 -5.04 14.94 10.35
CA LEU A 288 -4.43 13.78 9.73
C LEU A 288 -2.95 14.07 9.45
N VAL A 289 -2.07 13.23 9.98
CA VAL A 289 -0.63 13.26 9.71
C VAL A 289 -0.29 12.03 8.88
N ILE A 290 0.05 12.26 7.61
CA ILE A 290 0.14 11.23 6.58
C ILE A 290 1.58 11.17 6.11
N PHE A 291 2.29 10.12 6.50
CA PHE A 291 3.65 9.92 6.02
C PHE A 291 3.65 9.08 4.75
N ASP A 292 4.45 9.47 3.77
CA ASP A 292 4.76 8.61 2.65
C ASP A 292 5.76 7.54 3.09
N GLY A 293 5.31 6.37 3.52
CA GLY A 293 6.16 5.31 4.06
C GLY A 293 5.40 4.01 4.18
N ASN A 294 6.10 2.91 4.42
CA ASN A 294 5.47 1.62 4.76
C ASN A 294 5.52 1.48 6.28
N ASN A 295 4.37 1.63 6.92
CA ASN A 295 4.18 1.53 8.36
C ASN A 295 5.00 2.51 9.23
N LEU A 296 4.70 2.55 10.53
CA LEU A 296 5.50 3.30 11.50
C LEU A 296 5.58 2.63 12.87
N ARG A 297 6.58 3.04 13.66
CA ARG A 297 6.68 2.64 15.06
C ARG A 297 5.52 3.23 15.86
N ARG A 298 4.84 2.39 16.64
CA ARG A 298 3.74 2.79 17.55
C ARG A 298 4.07 4.05 18.37
N LYS A 299 5.26 4.09 18.98
CA LYS A 299 5.71 5.24 19.78
C LYS A 299 5.72 6.57 19.00
N VAL A 300 6.00 6.55 17.70
CA VAL A 300 5.95 7.75 16.85
C VAL A 300 4.50 8.20 16.69
N ALA A 301 3.59 7.29 16.34
CA ALA A 301 2.15 7.57 16.22
C ALA A 301 1.59 8.15 17.52
N ASP A 302 1.85 7.48 18.64
CA ASP A 302 1.32 7.84 19.96
C ASP A 302 1.82 9.20 20.42
N SER A 303 3.09 9.53 20.14
CA SER A 303 3.66 10.83 20.50
C SER A 303 3.02 11.97 19.71
N ILE A 304 2.77 11.77 18.41
CA ILE A 304 2.06 12.75 17.56
C ILE A 304 0.63 12.93 18.07
N ILE A 305 -0.11 11.83 18.26
CA ILE A 305 -1.50 11.86 18.73
C ILE A 305 -1.60 12.56 20.09
N SER A 306 -0.73 12.18 21.04
CA SER A 306 -0.72 12.76 22.39
C SER A 306 -0.42 14.27 22.37
N GLU A 307 0.52 14.72 21.54
CA GLU A 307 0.89 16.12 21.47
C GLU A 307 -0.24 17.01 20.94
N PHE A 308 -0.91 16.56 19.87
CA PHE A 308 -1.88 17.36 19.12
C PHE A 308 -3.33 17.18 19.57
N ARG A 309 -3.67 16.18 20.39
CA ARG A 309 -5.00 16.03 21.00
C ARG A 309 -5.43 17.22 21.88
N ARG A 310 -4.49 18.08 22.27
CA ARG A 310 -4.78 19.33 23.00
C ARG A 310 -5.30 20.46 22.10
N TYR A 311 -5.10 20.35 20.78
CA TYR A 311 -5.45 21.36 19.79
C TYR A 311 -6.50 20.89 18.79
N PHE A 312 -6.69 19.57 18.68
CA PHE A 312 -7.61 18.91 17.77
C PHE A 312 -8.45 17.89 18.52
N ASP A 313 -9.74 17.80 18.17
CA ASP A 313 -10.67 16.83 18.74
C ASP A 313 -10.39 15.41 18.25
N ILE A 314 -9.90 15.28 17.02
CA ILE A 314 -9.50 14.02 16.40
C ILE A 314 -8.09 14.17 15.85
N VAL A 315 -7.21 13.23 16.18
CA VAL A 315 -5.88 13.11 15.59
C VAL A 315 -5.70 11.68 15.11
N GLU A 316 -5.32 11.52 13.85
CA GLU A 316 -4.97 10.22 13.27
C GLU A 316 -3.63 10.33 12.53
N VAL A 317 -2.83 9.28 12.65
CA VAL A 317 -1.55 9.16 11.95
C VAL A 317 -1.66 7.96 11.03
N LEU A 318 -1.29 8.15 9.77
CA LEU A 318 -1.36 7.10 8.76
C LEU A 318 -0.12 7.11 7.87
N THR A 319 0.06 6.02 7.14
CA THR A 319 1.05 5.95 6.07
C THR A 319 0.39 5.61 4.73
N THR A 320 1.11 5.88 3.64
CA THR A 320 0.65 5.61 2.27
C THR A 320 0.86 4.15 1.84
N ASP A 321 1.48 3.34 2.70
CA ASP A 321 2.02 2.01 2.41
C ASP A 321 3.05 2.02 1.26
N ASN A 322 4.06 2.88 1.38
CA ASN A 322 5.05 3.06 0.33
C ASN A 322 6.13 1.98 0.31
N HIS A 323 6.16 1.18 -0.77
CA HIS A 323 7.14 0.11 -1.02
C HIS A 323 8.38 0.53 -1.84
N GLN A 324 8.64 1.81 -2.07
CA GLN A 324 9.74 2.33 -2.91
C GLN A 324 11.13 1.81 -2.51
N TYR A 325 11.32 1.46 -1.23
CA TYR A 325 12.59 0.95 -0.71
C TYR A 325 12.54 -0.52 -0.28
N THR A 326 11.43 -1.21 -0.53
CA THR A 326 11.27 -2.62 -0.15
C THR A 326 12.23 -3.50 -0.94
N GLY A 327 13.02 -4.31 -0.23
CA GLY A 327 14.10 -5.11 -0.80
C GLY A 327 15.43 -4.35 -0.93
N ILE A 328 15.52 -3.04 -0.71
CA ILE A 328 16.84 -2.36 -0.73
C ILE A 328 17.58 -2.61 0.59
N ALA A 329 16.85 -2.76 1.70
CA ALA A 329 17.40 -3.03 3.03
C ALA A 329 17.73 -4.53 3.29
N ARG A 330 17.82 -5.35 2.23
CA ARG A 330 17.96 -6.84 2.23
C ARG A 330 19.02 -7.41 3.17
N PHE A 331 20.09 -6.66 3.45
CA PHE A 331 21.23 -7.15 4.24
C PHE A 331 21.24 -6.66 5.70
N THR A 332 20.23 -5.87 6.11
CA THR A 332 20.31 -5.15 7.39
C THR A 332 19.25 -5.54 8.42
N ARG A 333 18.12 -6.16 8.03
CA ARG A 333 17.04 -6.59 8.94
C ARG A 333 16.20 -7.75 8.38
N SER A 334 15.55 -8.49 9.27
CA SER A 334 14.65 -9.63 8.96
C SER A 334 13.50 -9.29 8.01
N ARG A 335 13.00 -8.04 8.02
CA ARG A 335 11.81 -7.61 7.25
C ARG A 335 12.08 -7.18 5.80
N GLY A 336 13.34 -6.91 5.43
CA GLY A 336 13.69 -6.45 4.08
C GLY A 336 13.34 -4.98 3.75
N TYR A 337 12.72 -4.23 4.67
CA TYR A 337 12.44 -2.79 4.57
C TYR A 337 12.55 -2.07 5.94
N LYS A 338 12.46 -0.74 5.96
CA LYS A 338 12.45 0.08 7.17
C LYS A 338 11.12 0.82 7.31
N ILE A 339 10.55 0.80 8.50
CA ILE A 339 9.36 1.58 8.87
C ILE A 339 9.75 2.94 9.45
N ILE A 340 8.82 3.89 9.47
CA ILE A 340 9.12 5.22 10.01
C ILE A 340 9.48 5.17 11.49
N GLY A 341 10.64 5.75 11.80
CA GLY A 341 11.22 5.80 13.15
C GLY A 341 12.24 4.69 13.42
N ASP A 342 12.61 3.88 12.43
CA ASP A 342 13.66 2.87 12.55
C ASP A 342 15.07 3.46 12.69
N SER A 343 15.33 4.58 12.01
CA SER A 343 16.63 5.26 11.94
C SER A 343 16.47 6.78 12.01
N ILE A 344 15.36 7.34 11.50
CA ILE A 344 15.10 8.77 11.62
C ILE A 344 14.82 9.09 13.09
N SER A 345 15.60 10.02 13.66
CA SER A 345 15.46 10.36 15.08
C SER A 345 14.06 10.89 15.39
N HIS A 346 13.49 10.45 16.52
CA HIS A 346 12.18 10.89 16.99
C HIS A 346 12.06 12.43 17.05
N ASN A 347 13.11 13.13 17.50
CA ASN A 347 13.12 14.59 17.58
C ASN A 347 13.00 15.26 16.21
N LEU A 348 13.64 14.70 15.17
CA LEU A 348 13.55 15.24 13.82
C LEU A 348 12.15 15.03 13.23
N ILE A 349 11.56 13.85 13.44
CA ILE A 349 10.18 13.56 13.04
C ILE A 349 9.23 14.57 13.70
N MET A 350 9.26 14.68 15.03
CA MET A 350 8.37 15.58 15.76
C MET A 350 8.58 17.05 15.39
N ARG A 351 9.81 17.48 15.11
CA ARG A 351 10.10 18.84 14.63
C ARG A 351 9.39 19.13 13.30
N ASN A 352 9.51 18.22 12.33
CA ASN A 352 8.88 18.40 11.01
C ASN A 352 7.35 18.31 11.10
N VAL A 353 6.81 17.41 11.93
CA VAL A 353 5.36 17.34 12.18
C VAL A 353 4.85 18.65 12.78
N ARG A 354 5.49 19.17 13.85
CA ARG A 354 5.11 20.47 14.46
C ARG A 354 5.12 21.61 13.45
N ARG A 355 6.16 21.67 12.62
CA ARG A 355 6.26 22.69 11.56
C ARG A 355 5.11 22.56 10.56
N SER A 356 4.83 21.35 10.10
CA SER A 356 3.77 21.07 9.13
C SER A 356 2.38 21.37 9.69
N VAL A 357 2.10 20.96 10.93
CA VAL A 357 0.83 21.26 11.62
C VAL A 357 0.62 22.76 11.78
N LYS A 358 1.68 23.48 12.18
CA LYS A 358 1.61 24.94 12.27
C LYS A 358 1.30 25.57 10.91
N GLN A 359 2.04 25.18 9.86
CA GLN A 359 1.82 25.67 8.50
C GLN A 359 0.39 25.37 8.01
N CYS A 360 -0.15 24.20 8.32
CA CYS A 360 -1.54 23.88 8.01
C CYS A 360 -2.49 24.85 8.72
N LEU A 361 -2.41 24.96 10.06
CA LEU A 361 -3.31 25.80 10.84
C LEU A 361 -3.28 27.28 10.42
N ASP A 362 -2.12 27.80 10.05
CA ASP A 362 -1.95 29.17 9.56
C ASP A 362 -2.68 29.42 8.21
N ASN A 363 -3.06 28.37 7.48
CA ASN A 363 -3.74 28.42 6.17
C ASN A 363 -5.10 27.69 6.18
N MET A 364 -5.80 27.66 7.31
CA MET A 364 -7.15 27.08 7.40
C MET A 364 -8.18 27.98 6.70
N GLU A 365 -8.81 27.46 5.65
CA GLU A 365 -9.77 28.21 4.83
C GLU A 365 -11.04 27.41 4.55
N SER A 366 -12.14 28.08 4.22
CA SER A 366 -13.37 27.42 3.76
C SER A 366 -13.13 26.79 2.39
N ILE A 367 -13.59 25.56 2.19
CA ILE A 367 -13.36 24.84 0.93
C ILE A 367 -14.66 24.35 0.29
N ARG A 368 -14.66 24.26 -1.04
CA ARG A 368 -15.58 23.43 -1.81
C ARG A 368 -14.95 22.06 -2.04
N ILE A 369 -15.75 21.00 -1.93
CA ILE A 369 -15.32 19.62 -2.15
C ILE A 369 -16.09 19.06 -3.33
N GLU A 370 -15.36 18.49 -4.28
CA GLU A 370 -15.93 17.70 -5.38
C GLU A 370 -15.41 16.27 -5.28
N TYR A 371 -16.27 15.31 -5.60
CA TYR A 371 -15.93 13.89 -5.60
C TYR A 371 -16.09 13.30 -7.00
N TYR A 372 -15.08 12.55 -7.42
CA TYR A 372 -15.05 11.84 -8.69
C TYR A 372 -14.64 10.38 -8.48
N PRO A 373 -15.48 9.39 -8.86
CA PRO A 373 -15.04 8.01 -9.03
C PRO A 373 -14.32 7.89 -10.37
N VAL A 374 -12.99 7.77 -10.36
CA VAL A 374 -12.20 7.55 -11.57
C VAL A 374 -12.11 6.05 -11.83
N ILE A 375 -12.79 5.56 -12.87
CA ILE A 375 -12.78 4.15 -13.27
C ILE A 375 -11.80 3.94 -14.41
N ILE A 376 -10.89 2.99 -14.24
CA ILE A 376 -9.90 2.60 -15.25
C ILE A 376 -10.19 1.16 -15.66
N ASN A 377 -10.64 0.98 -16.90
CA ASN A 377 -11.08 -0.32 -17.36
C ASN A 377 -9.92 -1.25 -17.69
N GLY A 378 -10.06 -2.54 -17.34
CA GLY A 378 -9.13 -3.59 -17.76
C GLY A 378 -7.68 -3.35 -17.29
N VAL A 379 -7.48 -3.12 -16.00
CA VAL A 379 -6.17 -3.09 -15.35
C VAL A 379 -5.76 -4.54 -15.05
N ARG A 380 -4.50 -4.89 -15.34
CA ARG A 380 -3.94 -6.20 -14.96
C ARG A 380 -3.51 -6.15 -13.51
N LEU A 381 -4.19 -6.90 -12.66
CA LEU A 381 -3.90 -7.03 -11.24
C LEU A 381 -3.28 -8.40 -10.95
N VAL A 382 -2.34 -8.48 -10.02
CA VAL A 382 -1.66 -9.74 -9.71
C VAL A 382 -2.64 -10.81 -9.20
N GLY A 383 -3.69 -10.42 -8.48
CA GLY A 383 -4.67 -11.36 -7.93
C GLY A 383 -4.02 -12.35 -6.95
N ASP A 384 -4.60 -13.53 -6.79
CA ASP A 384 -4.07 -14.55 -5.88
C ASP A 384 -2.71 -15.13 -6.30
N SER A 385 -2.24 -14.82 -7.51
CA SER A 385 -1.00 -15.37 -8.05
C SER A 385 0.25 -14.95 -7.28
N PHE A 386 0.23 -13.81 -6.58
CA PHE A 386 1.35 -13.38 -5.74
C PHE A 386 1.61 -14.39 -4.62
N ASN A 387 0.55 -14.84 -3.94
CA ASN A 387 0.66 -15.81 -2.85
C ASN A 387 1.18 -17.17 -3.35
N ASP A 388 0.76 -17.58 -4.53
CA ASP A 388 1.29 -18.80 -5.16
C ASP A 388 2.78 -18.67 -5.47
N MET A 389 3.21 -17.51 -5.98
CA MET A 389 4.61 -17.20 -6.26
C MET A 389 5.46 -17.16 -5.00
N VAL A 390 4.96 -16.58 -3.91
CA VAL A 390 5.63 -16.58 -2.59
C VAL A 390 5.77 -18.01 -2.06
N ARG A 391 4.69 -18.81 -2.08
CA ARG A 391 4.73 -20.22 -1.64
C ARG A 391 5.69 -21.05 -2.49
N ALA A 392 5.73 -20.83 -3.80
CA ALA A 392 6.70 -21.47 -4.68
C ALA A 392 8.13 -21.08 -4.28
N ALA A 393 8.41 -19.79 -4.07
CA ALA A 393 9.70 -19.29 -3.63
C ALA A 393 10.14 -19.92 -2.30
N GLU A 394 9.26 -19.93 -1.29
CA GLU A 394 9.52 -20.53 0.03
C GLU A 394 9.85 -22.02 -0.08
N ARG A 395 9.07 -22.78 -0.85
CA ARG A 395 9.35 -24.20 -1.08
C ARG A 395 10.67 -24.40 -1.83
N GLY A 396 10.97 -23.55 -2.80
CA GLY A 396 12.25 -23.58 -3.51
C GLY A 396 13.44 -23.36 -2.60
N VAL A 397 13.32 -22.40 -1.68
CA VAL A 397 14.31 -22.19 -0.62
C VAL A 397 14.38 -23.42 0.28
N ALA A 398 13.27 -23.97 0.76
CA ALA A 398 13.29 -25.15 1.63
C ALA A 398 13.93 -26.38 0.94
N ASP A 399 13.76 -26.52 -0.37
CA ASP A 399 14.30 -27.61 -1.17
C ASP A 399 15.73 -27.37 -1.69
N TRP A 400 16.36 -26.23 -1.37
CA TRP A 400 17.65 -25.83 -1.95
C TRP A 400 18.73 -26.91 -1.80
N MET A 401 18.79 -27.60 -0.66
CA MET A 401 19.75 -28.69 -0.43
C MET A 401 19.48 -29.89 -1.33
N LYS A 402 18.21 -30.22 -1.58
CA LYS A 402 17.83 -31.32 -2.48
C LYS A 402 18.28 -30.98 -3.90
N HIS A 403 18.01 -29.74 -4.33
CA HIS A 403 18.43 -29.23 -5.63
C HIS A 403 19.95 -29.21 -5.76
N PHE A 404 20.67 -28.67 -4.78
CA PHE A 404 22.13 -28.67 -4.77
C PHE A 404 22.70 -30.09 -4.86
N THR A 405 22.12 -31.03 -4.13
CA THR A 405 22.55 -32.42 -4.13
C THR A 405 22.31 -33.07 -5.50
N VAL A 406 21.13 -32.91 -6.08
CA VAL A 406 20.77 -33.54 -7.37
C VAL A 406 21.43 -32.85 -8.56
N LEU A 407 21.56 -31.53 -8.53
CA LEU A 407 22.05 -30.73 -9.65
C LEU A 407 23.58 -30.59 -9.69
N ILE A 408 24.25 -30.67 -8.54
CA ILE A 408 25.69 -30.43 -8.44
C ILE A 408 26.41 -31.64 -7.88
N VAL A 409 26.03 -32.12 -6.69
CA VAL A 409 26.78 -33.18 -6.00
C VAL A 409 26.71 -34.52 -6.74
N LEU A 410 25.52 -34.99 -7.12
CA LEU A 410 25.34 -36.27 -7.79
C LEU A 410 26.04 -36.33 -9.17
N PRO A 411 25.95 -35.30 -10.04
CA PRO A 411 26.70 -35.28 -11.29
C PRO A 411 28.21 -35.32 -11.08
N ILE A 412 28.75 -34.55 -10.13
CA ILE A 412 30.20 -34.56 -9.81
C ILE A 412 30.62 -35.94 -9.32
N LEU A 413 29.89 -36.53 -8.36
CA LEU A 413 30.17 -37.87 -7.86
C LEU A 413 30.13 -38.91 -8.99
N THR A 414 29.17 -38.78 -9.90
CA THR A 414 29.03 -39.69 -11.05
C THR A 414 30.22 -39.54 -12.00
N ILE A 415 30.64 -38.31 -12.29
CA ILE A 415 31.83 -38.05 -13.12
C ILE A 415 33.09 -38.65 -12.46
N ILE A 416 33.28 -38.48 -11.15
CA ILE A 416 34.41 -39.05 -10.42
C ILE A 416 34.38 -40.58 -10.49
N ILE A 417 33.24 -41.20 -10.19
CA ILE A 417 33.08 -42.66 -10.22
C ILE A 417 33.37 -43.20 -11.63
N LEU A 418 32.84 -42.56 -12.68
CA LEU A 418 33.08 -42.97 -14.06
C LEU A 418 34.55 -42.79 -14.45
N SER A 419 35.19 -41.70 -14.02
CA SER A 419 36.60 -41.43 -14.34
C SER A 419 37.54 -42.47 -13.73
N VAL A 420 37.25 -42.90 -12.49
CA VAL A 420 37.97 -44.00 -11.83
C VAL A 420 37.70 -45.34 -12.53
N LEU A 421 36.44 -45.64 -12.86
CA LEU A 421 36.07 -46.90 -13.51
C LEU A 421 36.68 -47.07 -14.91
N PHE A 422 36.86 -45.96 -15.64
CA PHE A 422 37.47 -45.96 -16.98
C PHE A 422 38.99 -45.73 -16.96
N GLY A 423 39.62 -45.64 -15.78
CA GLY A 423 41.06 -45.44 -15.65
C GLY A 423 41.56 -44.10 -16.21
N ILE A 424 40.67 -43.10 -16.28
CA ILE A 424 41.00 -41.72 -16.67
C ILE A 424 41.62 -40.98 -15.46
N LEU A 425 41.30 -41.42 -14.25
CA LEU A 425 41.71 -40.86 -12.97
C LEU A 425 42.41 -41.89 -12.08
#